data_AF-A0A4R1BAW3-F1
#
_entry.id   AF-A0A4R1BAW3-F1
#
_cell.length_a   1.000
_cell.length_b   1.000
_cell.length_c   1.000
_cell.angle_alpha   90.00
_cell.angle_beta   90.00
_cell.angle_gamma   90.00
#
_symmetry.space_group_name_H-M   'P 1'
#
loop_
_entity.id
_entity.type
_entity.pdbx_description
1 polymer ?
#
loop_
_entity_poly.entity_id
_entity_poly.type
_entity_poly.pdbx_seq_one_letter_code
_entity_poly.pdbx_strand_id
1 'polypeptide(L)'
;MQKFYSRFLAVLCCVLAGLSAGAQVSVAATVGTATGTYTTLKGAFDAINNGTHKGAITITISGNTTEAVKDSLGPSSGAASYTSVLIKPAAGTNPVITSASANFITPLIELVGATNVTIDGSNTVGGTTKDLTIFNADTLNAAIRVAGGSSNNIVRNTVLKGSPNGFGVLTVSTSTAATGNNNNLFENNDITRGSTLRMPLIGVYNTGTSGKPNSNNIYRNNRVFDFSTYGFLDGNGGLGYSNNTLIERNEIFQTVAGVGNVFGIQTNYVSGITNMTISRNYIHDLKNNTPAPGSTSLGVVGIDLFDVTSATLVNNMILLDNAAATSLRGIAQESDGTTVNIYNNTVLITGTAANANGSFAFLKNYTSTNDILRNNIFVNRRTSSGTGKQYAILLTSPTTSNIAVSSNYNLLYSAGNANNVLASRGNTSGSTDYATLAAWQTATGQDANSISVDPLFVSATDLHLQPVAANSAIDNKGTPLPSVTVDYDGDVRNATTPDIGADEFTVVANAIASVNAEVISSALWPSTVREEARLRVVSRQVMSIRWTITDAAGRTVRNFTQQAQAGENFLPLQLGSLQAGAYNITGVSSKGGKLNLRFVKL
;
A
#
# COMPACT_ATOMS: atom_id res chain seq x y z
N MET A 1 -71.97 -13.12 18.35
CA MET A 1 -70.62 -13.60 17.97
C MET A 1 -70.22 -13.25 16.53
N GLN A 2 -71.04 -13.45 15.50
CA GLN A 2 -70.67 -13.16 14.09
C GLN A 2 -70.17 -11.72 13.79
N LYS A 3 -70.74 -10.68 14.42
CA LYS A 3 -70.31 -9.28 14.20
C LYS A 3 -68.94 -8.92 14.78
N PHE A 4 -68.43 -9.71 15.74
CA PHE A 4 -67.10 -9.50 16.33
C PHE A 4 -66.01 -10.09 15.43
N TYR A 5 -66.25 -11.28 14.86
CA TYR A 5 -65.34 -11.93 13.93
C TYR A 5 -65.22 -11.18 12.59
N SER A 6 -66.29 -10.58 12.07
CA SER A 6 -66.17 -9.81 10.80
C SER A 6 -65.35 -8.53 10.96
N ARG A 7 -65.41 -7.88 12.13
CA ARG A 7 -64.61 -6.69 12.45
C ARG A 7 -63.16 -7.05 12.76
N PHE A 8 -62.93 -8.17 13.45
CA PHE A 8 -61.58 -8.68 13.71
C PHE A 8 -60.90 -9.14 12.41
N LEU A 9 -61.64 -9.78 11.50
CA LEU A 9 -61.13 -10.19 10.19
C LEU A 9 -60.87 -8.98 9.27
N ALA A 10 -61.72 -7.95 9.30
CA ALA A 10 -61.50 -6.71 8.56
C ALA A 10 -60.28 -5.94 9.08
N VAL A 11 -60.08 -5.87 10.41
CA VAL A 11 -58.87 -5.26 11.00
C VAL A 11 -57.63 -6.08 10.68
N LEU A 12 -57.71 -7.41 10.72
CA LEU A 12 -56.60 -8.29 10.33
C LEU A 12 -56.26 -8.14 8.84
N CYS A 13 -57.26 -8.02 7.95
CA CYS A 13 -57.06 -7.74 6.53
C CYS A 13 -56.51 -6.33 6.27
N CYS A 14 -56.87 -5.31 7.05
CA CYS A 14 -56.29 -3.97 6.97
C CYS A 14 -54.85 -3.91 7.52
N VAL A 15 -54.54 -4.70 8.55
CA VAL A 15 -53.17 -4.86 9.09
C VAL A 15 -52.29 -5.68 8.14
N LEU A 16 -52.86 -6.69 7.44
CA LEU A 16 -52.18 -7.45 6.38
C LEU A 16 -52.05 -6.66 5.07
N ALA A 17 -52.98 -5.76 4.75
CA ALA A 17 -52.86 -4.84 3.61
C ALA A 17 -51.91 -3.65 3.88
N GLY A 18 -51.55 -3.41 5.15
CA GLY A 18 -50.53 -2.44 5.57
C GLY A 18 -49.11 -3.00 5.62
N LEU A 19 -48.93 -4.31 5.45
CA LEU A 19 -47.62 -4.93 5.22
C LEU A 19 -47.28 -4.80 3.73
N SER A 20 -46.92 -3.59 3.30
CA SER A 20 -46.08 -3.51 2.10
C SER A 20 -44.79 -4.23 2.46
N ALA A 21 -44.55 -5.41 1.88
CA ALA A 21 -43.20 -5.96 1.81
C ALA A 21 -42.33 -4.84 1.22
N GLY A 22 -41.52 -4.19 2.07
CA GLY A 22 -40.81 -2.98 1.68
C GLY A 22 -39.95 -3.28 0.48
N ALA A 23 -40.23 -2.65 -0.66
CA ALA A 23 -39.36 -2.74 -1.81
C ALA A 23 -38.05 -2.02 -1.48
N GLN A 24 -37.04 -2.80 -1.12
CA GLN A 24 -35.72 -2.36 -0.68
C GLN A 24 -34.83 -1.79 -1.80
N VAL A 25 -35.32 -1.81 -3.04
CA VAL A 25 -34.67 -1.24 -4.21
C VAL A 25 -35.64 -0.29 -4.91
N SER A 26 -35.28 0.98 -5.03
CA SER A 26 -36.04 1.97 -5.81
C SER A 26 -35.24 2.42 -7.02
N VAL A 27 -35.91 2.62 -8.15
CA VAL A 27 -35.32 3.08 -9.40
C VAL A 27 -35.93 4.42 -9.79
N ALA A 28 -35.08 5.37 -10.19
CA ALA A 28 -35.45 6.61 -10.84
C ALA A 28 -34.77 6.68 -12.22
N ALA A 29 -35.52 7.02 -13.27
CA ALA A 29 -35.03 7.05 -14.64
C ALA A 29 -35.50 8.32 -15.37
N THR A 30 -34.70 8.82 -16.31
CA THR A 30 -35.06 10.03 -17.08
C THR A 30 -35.89 9.73 -18.34
N VAL A 31 -35.92 8.48 -18.80
CA VAL A 31 -36.69 8.03 -19.96
C VAL A 31 -37.37 6.69 -19.64
N GLY A 32 -38.46 6.37 -20.34
CA GLY A 32 -39.27 5.19 -20.06
C GLY A 32 -40.12 5.40 -18.81
N THR A 33 -40.27 4.37 -18.00
CA THR A 33 -40.97 4.47 -16.71
C THR A 33 -40.07 5.21 -15.72
N ALA A 34 -40.49 6.40 -15.29
CA ALA A 34 -39.63 7.29 -14.51
C ALA A 34 -39.30 6.78 -13.10
N THR A 35 -40.17 5.96 -12.49
CA THR A 35 -39.94 5.38 -11.16
C THR A 35 -40.35 3.91 -11.11
N GLY A 36 -39.69 3.13 -10.26
CA GLY A 36 -40.01 1.72 -10.04
C GLY A 36 -39.49 1.26 -8.68
N THR A 37 -40.08 0.18 -8.15
CA THR A 37 -39.64 -0.41 -6.88
C THR A 37 -39.57 -1.92 -7.00
N TYR A 38 -38.50 -2.51 -6.47
CA TYR A 38 -38.18 -3.92 -6.58
C TYR A 38 -37.77 -4.47 -5.22
N THR A 39 -37.97 -5.78 -5.04
CA THR A 39 -37.46 -6.50 -3.88
C THR A 39 -35.99 -6.85 -4.01
N THR A 40 -35.41 -6.79 -5.21
CA THR A 40 -34.02 -7.20 -5.45
C THR A 40 -33.32 -6.30 -6.46
N LEU A 41 -31.99 -6.30 -6.44
CA LEU A 41 -31.21 -5.63 -7.48
C LEU A 41 -31.42 -6.33 -8.83
N LYS A 42 -31.54 -7.67 -8.83
CA LYS A 42 -31.92 -8.44 -10.02
C LYS A 42 -33.19 -7.88 -10.69
N GLY A 43 -34.25 -7.65 -9.91
CA GLY A 43 -35.52 -7.16 -10.45
C GLY A 43 -35.38 -5.80 -11.14
N ALA A 44 -34.57 -4.92 -10.57
CA ALA A 44 -34.24 -3.63 -11.19
C ALA A 44 -33.43 -3.81 -12.49
N PHE A 45 -32.42 -4.68 -12.50
CA PHE A 45 -31.63 -4.97 -13.70
C PHE A 45 -32.47 -5.61 -14.82
N ASP A 46 -33.33 -6.58 -14.50
CA ASP A 46 -34.25 -7.19 -15.48
C ASP A 46 -35.14 -6.12 -16.13
N ALA A 47 -35.67 -5.19 -15.33
CA ALA A 47 -36.49 -4.10 -15.82
C ALA A 47 -35.72 -3.14 -16.74
N ILE A 48 -34.47 -2.82 -16.43
CA ILE A 48 -33.58 -2.01 -17.31
C ILE A 48 -33.29 -2.76 -18.61
N ASN A 49 -32.90 -4.03 -18.53
CA ASN A 49 -32.60 -4.87 -19.70
C ASN A 49 -33.81 -4.99 -20.64
N ASN A 50 -35.02 -5.05 -20.08
CA ASN A 50 -36.28 -5.08 -20.83
C ASN A 50 -36.74 -3.71 -21.33
N GLY A 51 -35.99 -2.63 -21.07
CA GLY A 51 -36.31 -1.27 -21.51
C GLY A 51 -37.41 -0.58 -20.71
N THR A 52 -37.73 -1.05 -19.50
CA THR A 52 -38.71 -0.40 -18.62
C THR A 52 -38.19 0.96 -18.14
N HIS A 53 -36.93 1.00 -17.73
CA HIS A 53 -36.21 2.19 -17.29
C HIS A 53 -35.11 2.51 -18.30
N LYS A 54 -35.04 3.76 -18.77
CA LYS A 54 -34.14 4.22 -19.85
C LYS A 54 -33.51 5.58 -19.49
N GLY A 55 -32.56 6.04 -20.30
CA GLY A 55 -31.85 7.29 -20.07
C GLY A 55 -30.88 7.19 -18.90
N ALA A 56 -30.75 8.24 -18.08
CA ALA A 56 -29.95 8.17 -16.87
C ALA A 56 -30.78 7.49 -15.78
N ILE A 57 -30.19 6.49 -15.12
CA ILE A 57 -30.89 5.64 -14.15
C ILE A 57 -30.15 5.68 -12.81
N THR A 58 -30.88 5.90 -11.73
CA THR A 58 -30.41 5.77 -10.36
C THR A 58 -31.16 4.64 -9.67
N ILE A 59 -30.43 3.68 -9.12
CA ILE A 59 -30.91 2.59 -8.28
C ILE A 59 -30.47 2.90 -6.84
N THR A 60 -31.44 3.03 -5.94
CA THR A 60 -31.20 3.27 -4.52
C THR A 60 -31.54 2.03 -3.71
N ILE A 61 -30.58 1.55 -2.92
CA ILE A 61 -30.73 0.37 -2.05
C ILE A 61 -31.06 0.83 -0.63
N SER A 62 -32.30 0.69 -0.20
CA SER A 62 -32.78 1.15 1.12
C SER A 62 -32.74 0.08 2.20
N GLY A 63 -32.53 -1.18 1.84
CA GLY A 63 -32.43 -2.31 2.76
C GLY A 63 -31.65 -3.47 2.16
N ASN A 64 -31.42 -4.52 2.97
CA ASN A 64 -30.68 -5.70 2.52
C ASN A 64 -31.45 -6.43 1.42
N THR A 65 -30.77 -6.87 0.36
CA THR A 65 -31.37 -7.74 -0.67
C THR A 65 -30.80 -9.15 -0.54
N THR A 66 -31.61 -10.13 -0.94
CA THR A 66 -31.17 -11.52 -1.07
C THR A 66 -31.47 -12.00 -2.47
N GLU A 67 -30.42 -12.21 -3.25
CA GLU A 67 -30.48 -12.55 -4.66
C GLU A 67 -30.52 -14.07 -4.81
N ALA A 68 -31.58 -14.58 -5.44
CA ALA A 68 -31.77 -16.01 -5.69
C ALA A 68 -31.07 -16.49 -6.97
N VAL A 69 -30.78 -15.56 -7.89
CA VAL A 69 -30.10 -15.78 -9.17
C VAL A 69 -29.22 -14.55 -9.44
N LYS A 70 -28.10 -14.74 -10.16
CA LYS A 70 -27.18 -13.67 -10.56
C LYS A 70 -27.89 -12.41 -11.06
N ASP A 71 -27.39 -11.27 -10.59
CA ASP A 71 -27.79 -9.94 -11.03
C ASP A 71 -26.99 -9.58 -12.27
N SER A 72 -27.61 -9.60 -13.45
CA SER A 72 -26.91 -9.25 -14.71
C SER A 72 -27.45 -7.98 -15.32
N LEU A 73 -26.58 -6.98 -15.49
CA LEU A 73 -26.86 -5.81 -16.31
C LEU A 73 -26.16 -5.98 -17.67
N GLY A 74 -26.96 -5.94 -18.73
CA GLY A 74 -26.49 -6.09 -20.11
C GLY A 74 -26.00 -4.78 -20.74
N PRO A 75 -25.58 -4.80 -22.01
CA PRO A 75 -25.23 -3.59 -22.75
C PRO A 75 -26.42 -2.65 -22.91
N SER A 76 -26.15 -1.35 -23.06
CA SER A 76 -27.15 -0.38 -23.51
C SER A 76 -27.37 -0.53 -25.02
N SER A 77 -28.11 -1.57 -25.41
CA SER A 77 -28.49 -1.83 -26.80
C SER A 77 -29.85 -2.52 -26.91
N GLY A 78 -30.54 -2.29 -28.04
CA GLY A 78 -31.87 -2.85 -28.27
C GLY A 78 -32.93 -2.27 -27.32
N ALA A 79 -33.55 -3.14 -26.52
CA ALA A 79 -34.57 -2.72 -25.55
C ALA A 79 -33.97 -1.89 -24.40
N ALA A 80 -32.81 -2.32 -23.90
CA ALA A 80 -32.00 -1.58 -22.95
C ALA A 80 -31.45 -0.32 -23.62
N SER A 81 -31.76 0.85 -23.06
CA SER A 81 -31.33 2.13 -23.62
C SER A 81 -31.10 3.13 -22.50
N TYR A 82 -30.02 2.92 -21.76
CA TYR A 82 -29.56 3.79 -20.68
C TYR A 82 -28.31 4.57 -21.10
N THR A 83 -28.15 5.79 -20.58
CA THR A 83 -26.94 6.60 -20.77
C THR A 83 -25.94 6.41 -19.63
N SER A 84 -26.46 6.08 -18.44
CA SER A 84 -25.70 5.74 -17.24
C SER A 84 -26.60 4.99 -16.26
N VAL A 85 -25.99 4.16 -15.41
CA VAL A 85 -26.66 3.53 -14.27
C VAL A 85 -25.84 3.80 -13.02
N LEU A 86 -26.43 4.45 -12.03
CA LEU A 86 -25.83 4.67 -10.70
C LEU A 86 -26.53 3.76 -9.69
N ILE A 87 -25.79 2.90 -8.99
CA ILE A 87 -26.26 2.10 -7.86
C ILE A 87 -25.64 2.66 -6.58
N LYS A 88 -26.46 3.01 -5.58
CA LYS A 88 -26.02 3.63 -4.31
C LYS A 88 -26.92 3.23 -3.14
N PRO A 89 -26.42 3.10 -1.90
CA PRO A 89 -27.27 2.95 -0.73
C PRO A 89 -28.11 4.21 -0.48
N ALA A 90 -29.26 4.04 0.19
CA ALA A 90 -30.07 5.15 0.66
C ALA A 90 -29.36 5.89 1.82
N ALA A 91 -29.52 7.21 1.90
CA ALA A 91 -28.90 7.99 2.95
C ALA A 91 -29.23 7.42 4.36
N GLY A 92 -28.19 7.17 5.15
CA GLY A 92 -28.32 6.66 6.52
C GLY A 92 -28.54 5.15 6.64
N THR A 93 -28.44 4.38 5.55
CA THR A 93 -28.55 2.91 5.58
C THR A 93 -27.23 2.24 5.23
N ASN A 94 -27.02 1.01 5.74
CA ASN A 94 -25.84 0.21 5.42
C ASN A 94 -26.26 -1.14 4.82
N PRO A 95 -26.85 -1.15 3.61
CA PRO A 95 -27.46 -2.33 3.05
C PRO A 95 -26.43 -3.38 2.62
N VAL A 96 -26.85 -4.63 2.70
CA VAL A 96 -26.12 -5.80 2.20
C VAL A 96 -26.87 -6.40 1.03
N ILE A 97 -26.22 -6.48 -0.13
CA ILE A 97 -26.66 -7.31 -1.27
C ILE A 97 -25.97 -8.65 -1.11
N THR A 98 -26.72 -9.73 -0.89
CA THR A 98 -26.18 -11.07 -0.66
C THR A 98 -26.82 -12.13 -1.55
N SER A 99 -26.07 -13.16 -1.94
CA SER A 99 -26.65 -14.35 -2.56
C SER A 99 -27.44 -15.19 -1.53
N ALA A 100 -28.49 -15.87 -2.00
CA ALA A 100 -29.40 -16.67 -1.17
C ALA A 100 -28.80 -18.00 -0.69
N SER A 101 -27.71 -18.48 -1.29
CA SER A 101 -27.08 -19.74 -0.92
C SER A 101 -25.58 -19.73 -1.15
N ALA A 102 -24.88 -20.63 -0.45
CA ALA A 102 -23.45 -20.89 -0.62
C ALA A 102 -23.09 -21.64 -1.92
N ASN A 103 -24.09 -22.00 -2.75
CA ASN A 103 -23.92 -22.71 -4.03
C ASN A 103 -24.63 -21.94 -5.17
N PHE A 104 -24.40 -20.63 -5.24
CA PHE A 104 -24.96 -19.76 -6.29
C PHE A 104 -24.37 -20.05 -7.68
N ILE A 105 -23.17 -20.65 -7.74
CA ILE A 105 -22.35 -21.13 -8.87
C ILE A 105 -21.96 -20.02 -9.88
N THR A 106 -22.52 -18.83 -9.71
CA THR A 106 -22.41 -17.67 -10.60
C THR A 106 -21.93 -16.45 -9.82
N PRO A 107 -21.40 -15.40 -10.46
CA PRO A 107 -21.12 -14.17 -9.75
C PRO A 107 -22.41 -13.57 -9.17
N LEU A 108 -22.34 -12.88 -8.04
CA LEU A 108 -23.51 -12.20 -7.45
C LEU A 108 -23.99 -11.07 -8.37
N ILE A 109 -23.09 -10.14 -8.69
CA ILE A 109 -23.32 -9.08 -9.67
C ILE A 109 -22.42 -9.30 -10.88
N GLU A 110 -23.01 -9.28 -12.07
CA GLU A 110 -22.31 -9.32 -13.35
C GLU A 110 -22.67 -8.13 -14.23
N LEU A 111 -21.64 -7.38 -14.61
CA LEU A 111 -21.69 -6.41 -15.70
C LEU A 111 -21.24 -7.13 -16.96
N VAL A 112 -22.17 -7.39 -17.90
CA VAL A 112 -21.91 -8.16 -19.12
C VAL A 112 -22.19 -7.32 -20.36
N GLY A 113 -21.12 -6.78 -20.95
CA GLY A 113 -21.21 -5.75 -21.99
C GLY A 113 -21.75 -4.40 -21.51
N ALA A 114 -21.94 -4.22 -20.20
CA ALA A 114 -22.46 -2.98 -19.64
C ALA A 114 -21.43 -1.85 -19.71
N THR A 115 -21.92 -0.64 -19.89
CA THR A 115 -21.08 0.56 -19.99
C THR A 115 -21.63 1.73 -19.18
N ASN A 116 -20.77 2.59 -18.66
CA ASN A 116 -21.16 3.75 -17.83
C ASN A 116 -22.01 3.36 -16.60
N VAL A 117 -21.68 2.23 -15.96
CA VAL A 117 -22.30 1.80 -14.70
C VAL A 117 -21.41 2.21 -13.54
N THR A 118 -21.97 2.89 -12.55
CA THR A 118 -21.30 3.23 -11.29
C THR A 118 -21.99 2.52 -10.13
N ILE A 119 -21.25 1.66 -9.43
CA ILE A 119 -21.62 1.16 -8.11
C ILE A 119 -20.83 2.00 -7.10
N ASP A 120 -21.53 2.85 -6.35
CA ASP A 120 -20.93 3.74 -5.34
C ASP A 120 -21.52 3.42 -3.97
N GLY A 121 -20.72 2.81 -3.10
CA GLY A 121 -21.19 2.40 -1.78
C GLY A 121 -21.23 3.49 -0.71
N SER A 122 -20.91 4.74 -1.03
CA SER A 122 -21.03 5.84 -0.07
C SER A 122 -22.50 6.24 0.14
N ASN A 123 -22.90 6.59 1.36
CA ASN A 123 -24.17 7.25 1.64
C ASN A 123 -24.18 8.74 1.31
N THR A 124 -22.99 9.32 1.12
CA THR A 124 -22.83 10.75 0.79
C THR A 124 -22.56 10.89 -0.70
N VAL A 125 -23.28 11.80 -1.36
CA VAL A 125 -23.00 12.15 -2.77
C VAL A 125 -21.58 12.71 -2.86
N GLY A 126 -20.72 12.06 -3.66
CA GLY A 126 -19.31 12.43 -3.77
C GLY A 126 -18.45 12.08 -2.55
N GLY A 127 -19.00 11.42 -1.52
CA GLY A 127 -18.25 10.95 -0.37
C GLY A 127 -17.46 9.65 -0.61
N THR A 128 -16.76 9.20 0.43
CA THR A 128 -15.84 8.05 0.40
C THR A 128 -16.18 6.96 1.43
N THR A 129 -17.35 7.04 2.07
CA THR A 129 -17.80 6.06 3.08
C THR A 129 -18.14 4.72 2.41
N LYS A 130 -18.03 3.60 3.16
CA LYS A 130 -18.21 2.24 2.62
C LYS A 130 -19.48 1.59 3.18
N ASP A 131 -20.62 2.18 2.87
CA ASP A 131 -21.92 1.83 3.48
C ASP A 131 -22.63 0.68 2.74
N LEU A 132 -22.28 0.39 1.49
CA LEU A 132 -22.80 -0.75 0.74
C LEU A 132 -21.86 -1.96 0.85
N THR A 133 -22.41 -3.08 1.36
CA THR A 133 -21.73 -4.39 1.31
C THR A 133 -22.31 -5.24 0.18
N ILE A 134 -21.44 -5.80 -0.65
CA ILE A 134 -21.79 -6.79 -1.68
C ILE A 134 -21.10 -8.09 -1.27
N PHE A 135 -21.90 -9.07 -0.87
CA PHE A 135 -21.41 -10.31 -0.29
C PHE A 135 -21.92 -11.51 -1.07
N ASN A 136 -21.04 -12.13 -1.86
CA ASN A 136 -21.37 -13.45 -2.38
C ASN A 136 -21.04 -14.51 -1.33
N ALA A 137 -22.07 -15.09 -0.72
CA ALA A 137 -21.95 -16.22 0.20
C ALA A 137 -21.54 -17.50 -0.53
N ASP A 138 -21.70 -17.54 -1.86
CA ASP A 138 -21.09 -18.57 -2.69
C ASP A 138 -19.59 -18.51 -2.63
N THR A 139 -19.06 -19.69 -2.78
CA THR A 139 -17.69 -20.02 -2.55
C THR A 139 -17.01 -20.48 -3.84
N LEU A 140 -17.75 -20.50 -4.96
CA LEU A 140 -17.30 -20.91 -6.28
C LEU A 140 -17.18 -19.74 -7.26
N ASN A 141 -17.62 -18.52 -6.92
CA ASN A 141 -17.62 -17.41 -7.86
C ASN A 141 -17.44 -16.03 -7.21
N ALA A 142 -17.26 -15.01 -8.06
CA ALA A 142 -16.97 -13.65 -7.64
C ALA A 142 -18.15 -12.96 -6.94
N ALA A 143 -17.87 -11.94 -6.13
CA ALA A 143 -18.88 -10.99 -5.69
C ALA A 143 -19.30 -10.07 -6.84
N ILE A 144 -18.33 -9.56 -7.58
CA ILE A 144 -18.56 -8.77 -8.80
C ILE A 144 -17.72 -9.35 -9.93
N ARG A 145 -18.35 -9.55 -11.08
CA ARG A 145 -17.67 -9.90 -12.33
C ARG A 145 -17.94 -8.85 -13.42
N VAL A 146 -16.88 -8.39 -14.06
CA VAL A 146 -16.93 -7.57 -15.27
C VAL A 146 -16.57 -8.45 -16.46
N ALA A 147 -17.47 -8.57 -17.43
CA ALA A 147 -17.36 -9.49 -18.55
C ALA A 147 -18.00 -8.92 -19.83
N GLY A 148 -17.86 -9.65 -20.94
CA GLY A 148 -18.59 -9.37 -22.18
C GLY A 148 -18.25 -8.04 -22.88
N GLY A 149 -17.04 -7.53 -22.71
CA GLY A 149 -16.61 -6.27 -23.30
C GLY A 149 -17.10 -5.04 -22.53
N SER A 150 -17.43 -5.23 -21.25
CA SER A 150 -17.86 -4.15 -20.37
C SER A 150 -16.78 -3.08 -20.23
N SER A 151 -17.18 -1.81 -20.32
CA SER A 151 -16.23 -0.70 -20.27
C SER A 151 -16.75 0.56 -19.61
N ASN A 152 -15.86 1.40 -19.10
CA ASN A 152 -16.20 2.65 -18.40
C ASN A 152 -17.11 2.43 -17.18
N ASN A 153 -16.94 1.30 -16.49
CA ASN A 153 -17.67 1.04 -15.26
C ASN A 153 -16.82 1.41 -14.04
N ILE A 154 -17.49 1.82 -12.97
CA ILE A 154 -16.86 2.25 -11.73
C ILE A 154 -17.45 1.41 -10.60
N VAL A 155 -16.61 0.75 -9.81
CA VAL A 155 -16.99 0.17 -8.52
C VAL A 155 -16.16 0.86 -7.45
N ARG A 156 -16.81 1.62 -6.59
CA ARG A 156 -16.12 2.39 -5.57
C ARG A 156 -16.82 2.43 -4.25
N ASN A 157 -16.05 2.70 -3.20
CA ASN A 157 -16.58 2.94 -1.87
C ASN A 157 -17.42 1.74 -1.36
N THR A 158 -17.08 0.51 -1.72
CA THR A 158 -17.85 -0.68 -1.32
C THR A 158 -17.07 -1.60 -0.39
N VAL A 159 -17.78 -2.46 0.33
CA VAL A 159 -17.21 -3.64 0.97
C VAL A 159 -17.59 -4.87 0.12
N LEU A 160 -16.61 -5.44 -0.57
CA LEU A 160 -16.75 -6.64 -1.39
C LEU A 160 -16.31 -7.87 -0.60
N LYS A 161 -17.22 -8.82 -0.42
CA LYS A 161 -16.96 -10.06 0.33
C LYS A 161 -17.23 -11.29 -0.51
N GLY A 162 -16.34 -12.27 -0.42
CA GLY A 162 -16.55 -13.59 -0.99
C GLY A 162 -15.47 -14.56 -0.58
N SER A 163 -15.68 -15.85 -0.81
CA SER A 163 -14.65 -16.87 -0.60
C SER A 163 -14.44 -17.77 -1.83
N PRO A 164 -14.36 -17.23 -3.07
CA PRO A 164 -14.19 -18.02 -4.28
C PRO A 164 -12.92 -18.87 -4.27
N ASN A 165 -13.04 -20.05 -4.88
CA ASN A 165 -11.91 -20.89 -5.27
C ASN A 165 -11.92 -21.03 -6.79
N GLY A 166 -10.99 -20.33 -7.47
CA GLY A 166 -10.90 -20.26 -8.94
C GLY A 166 -11.29 -18.92 -9.56
N PHE A 167 -11.83 -17.99 -8.77
CA PHE A 167 -12.12 -16.61 -9.17
C PHE A 167 -11.60 -15.62 -8.11
N GLY A 168 -11.51 -14.34 -8.48
CA GLY A 168 -11.33 -13.25 -7.51
C GLY A 168 -12.66 -12.88 -6.85
N VAL A 169 -12.63 -12.32 -5.64
CA VAL A 169 -13.79 -11.63 -5.06
C VAL A 169 -14.29 -10.55 -6.03
N LEU A 170 -13.34 -9.82 -6.62
CA LEU A 170 -13.54 -9.01 -7.82
C LEU A 170 -12.85 -9.68 -9.00
N THR A 171 -13.58 -9.89 -10.11
CA THR A 171 -13.02 -10.49 -11.33
C THR A 171 -13.28 -9.63 -12.56
N VAL A 172 -12.22 -9.29 -13.30
CA VAL A 172 -12.30 -8.78 -14.67
C VAL A 172 -12.02 -9.95 -15.62
N SER A 173 -13.11 -10.52 -16.14
CA SER A 173 -13.13 -11.83 -16.77
C SER A 173 -12.62 -11.81 -18.22
N THR A 174 -12.64 -12.97 -18.88
CA THR A 174 -12.58 -13.08 -20.34
C THR A 174 -13.73 -12.32 -21.02
N SER A 175 -13.60 -12.06 -22.31
CA SER A 175 -14.65 -11.43 -23.12
C SER A 175 -14.95 -12.23 -24.39
N THR A 176 -16.23 -12.46 -24.65
CA THR A 176 -16.72 -13.00 -25.92
C THR A 176 -17.02 -11.89 -26.94
N ALA A 177 -17.05 -10.62 -26.52
CA ALA A 177 -17.34 -9.46 -27.38
C ALA A 177 -16.17 -9.10 -28.31
N ALA A 178 -16.29 -7.99 -29.05
CA ALA A 178 -15.26 -7.52 -29.98
C ALA A 178 -13.96 -7.09 -29.28
N THR A 179 -14.05 -6.59 -28.05
CA THR A 179 -12.92 -6.14 -27.22
C THR A 179 -12.87 -6.89 -25.89
N GLY A 180 -11.75 -6.77 -25.17
CA GLY A 180 -11.68 -7.07 -23.74
C GLY A 180 -12.53 -6.11 -22.89
N ASN A 181 -12.47 -6.30 -21.58
CA ASN A 181 -13.15 -5.44 -20.61
C ASN A 181 -12.21 -4.29 -20.22
N ASN A 182 -12.58 -3.06 -20.60
CA ASN A 182 -11.63 -1.95 -20.68
C ASN A 182 -12.07 -0.72 -19.92
N ASN A 183 -11.12 0.11 -19.48
CA ASN A 183 -11.40 1.42 -18.86
C ASN A 183 -12.31 1.32 -17.62
N ASN A 184 -12.24 0.22 -16.86
CA ASN A 184 -13.00 0.08 -15.62
C ASN A 184 -12.16 0.59 -14.44
N LEU A 185 -12.81 1.23 -13.48
CA LEU A 185 -12.20 1.78 -12.28
C LEU A 185 -12.73 1.07 -11.04
N PHE A 186 -11.80 0.54 -10.24
CA PHE A 186 -12.07 -0.04 -8.93
C PHE A 186 -11.36 0.79 -7.87
N GLU A 187 -12.12 1.58 -7.11
CA GLU A 187 -11.56 2.59 -6.21
C GLU A 187 -12.07 2.51 -4.77
N ASN A 188 -11.19 2.62 -3.79
CA ASN A 188 -11.58 2.76 -2.38
C ASN A 188 -12.58 1.66 -1.94
N ASN A 189 -12.29 0.42 -2.31
CA ASN A 189 -13.06 -0.73 -1.87
C ASN A 189 -12.31 -1.51 -0.78
N ASP A 190 -13.05 -2.15 0.10
CA ASP A 190 -12.54 -3.23 0.96
C ASP A 190 -12.86 -4.57 0.30
N ILE A 191 -11.84 -5.32 -0.10
CA ILE A 191 -11.99 -6.61 -0.79
C ILE A 191 -11.46 -7.69 0.14
N THR A 192 -12.37 -8.52 0.66
CA THR A 192 -12.02 -9.47 1.72
C THR A 192 -12.86 -10.75 1.72
N ARG A 193 -12.59 -11.62 2.69
CA ARG A 193 -13.23 -12.92 2.87
C ARG A 193 -14.72 -12.81 3.22
N GLY A 194 -15.47 -13.77 2.68
CA GLY A 194 -16.90 -13.95 2.94
C GLY A 194 -17.21 -14.53 4.33
N SER A 195 -16.27 -15.28 4.92
CA SER A 195 -16.44 -15.88 6.24
C SER A 195 -15.12 -15.98 6.99
N THR A 196 -15.19 -16.13 8.31
CA THR A 196 -14.00 -16.36 9.14
C THR A 196 -13.34 -17.72 8.89
N LEU A 197 -14.09 -18.69 8.38
CA LEU A 197 -13.64 -20.06 8.13
C LEU A 197 -12.94 -20.23 6.78
N ARG A 198 -13.13 -19.30 5.83
CA ARG A 198 -12.60 -19.47 4.48
C ARG A 198 -12.22 -18.17 3.82
N MET A 199 -10.94 -18.04 3.52
CA MET A 199 -10.38 -16.97 2.69
C MET A 199 -10.66 -17.23 1.20
N PRO A 200 -10.83 -16.18 0.37
CA PRO A 200 -10.80 -16.32 -1.08
C PRO A 200 -9.40 -16.70 -1.54
N LEU A 201 -9.31 -17.51 -2.60
CA LEU A 201 -8.02 -17.82 -3.21
C LEU A 201 -7.34 -16.55 -3.73
N ILE A 202 -8.16 -15.70 -4.38
CA ILE A 202 -7.75 -14.47 -5.07
C ILE A 202 -8.64 -13.32 -4.59
N GLY A 203 -8.05 -12.17 -4.25
CA GLY A 203 -8.81 -10.94 -3.99
C GLY A 203 -9.33 -10.33 -5.28
N VAL A 204 -8.42 -9.94 -6.18
CA VAL A 204 -8.69 -9.36 -7.48
C VAL A 204 -8.08 -10.20 -8.59
N TYR A 205 -8.87 -10.58 -9.59
CA TYR A 205 -8.44 -11.45 -10.67
C TYR A 205 -8.69 -10.86 -12.05
N ASN A 206 -7.65 -10.76 -12.88
CA ASN A 206 -7.76 -10.47 -14.30
C ASN A 206 -7.54 -11.73 -15.14
N THR A 207 -8.44 -11.97 -16.08
CA THR A 207 -8.39 -13.16 -16.96
C THR A 207 -8.57 -12.81 -18.44
N GLY A 208 -8.02 -11.68 -18.91
CA GLY A 208 -8.10 -11.34 -20.33
C GLY A 208 -7.48 -12.40 -21.23
N THR A 209 -7.80 -12.38 -22.53
CA THR A 209 -7.32 -13.35 -23.52
C THR A 209 -6.58 -12.68 -24.68
N SER A 210 -5.77 -13.46 -25.41
CA SER A 210 -5.14 -13.00 -26.65
C SER A 210 -6.18 -12.40 -27.61
N GLY A 211 -5.84 -11.28 -28.23
CA GLY A 211 -6.74 -10.50 -29.10
C GLY A 211 -7.86 -9.73 -28.39
N LYS A 212 -8.12 -10.01 -27.10
CA LYS A 212 -9.10 -9.31 -26.27
C LYS A 212 -8.53 -9.03 -24.87
N PRO A 213 -7.38 -8.32 -24.78
CA PRO A 213 -6.79 -7.98 -23.49
C PRO A 213 -7.72 -7.06 -22.71
N ASN A 214 -7.81 -7.28 -21.40
CA ASN A 214 -8.49 -6.36 -20.50
C ASN A 214 -7.56 -5.17 -20.25
N SER A 215 -7.91 -4.00 -20.78
CA SER A 215 -6.99 -2.88 -20.96
C SER A 215 -7.42 -1.61 -20.23
N ASN A 216 -6.46 -0.79 -19.81
CA ASN A 216 -6.69 0.49 -19.13
C ASN A 216 -7.55 0.38 -17.86
N ASN A 217 -7.55 -0.80 -17.21
CA ASN A 217 -8.28 -0.96 -15.96
C ASN A 217 -7.42 -0.42 -14.81
N ILE A 218 -8.08 0.29 -13.88
CA ILE A 218 -7.43 0.98 -12.78
C ILE A 218 -7.95 0.40 -11.47
N TYR A 219 -7.04 -0.05 -10.62
CA TYR A 219 -7.31 -0.48 -9.25
C TYR A 219 -6.57 0.49 -8.32
N ARG A 220 -7.31 1.38 -7.65
CA ARG A 220 -6.70 2.40 -6.80
C ARG A 220 -7.28 2.55 -5.41
N ASN A 221 -6.46 2.87 -4.42
CA ASN A 221 -6.91 3.15 -3.05
C ASN A 221 -7.71 1.98 -2.40
N ASN A 222 -7.61 0.75 -2.90
CA ASN A 222 -8.34 -0.38 -2.33
C ASN A 222 -7.56 -1.01 -1.18
N ARG A 223 -8.27 -1.61 -0.24
CA ARG A 223 -7.71 -2.54 0.74
C ARG A 223 -8.05 -3.95 0.32
N VAL A 224 -7.05 -4.78 0.08
CA VAL A 224 -7.23 -6.20 -0.28
C VAL A 224 -6.63 -7.05 0.80
N PHE A 225 -7.48 -7.76 1.56
CA PHE A 225 -7.02 -8.44 2.76
C PHE A 225 -7.72 -9.74 3.08
N ASP A 226 -7.01 -10.59 3.83
CA ASP A 226 -7.42 -11.94 4.22
C ASP A 226 -7.74 -12.87 3.03
N PHE A 227 -6.88 -12.88 2.00
CA PHE A 227 -6.87 -13.86 0.91
C PHE A 227 -5.93 -15.03 1.25
N SER A 228 -6.12 -16.21 0.64
CA SER A 228 -5.30 -17.39 0.93
C SER A 228 -4.02 -17.46 0.10
N THR A 229 -4.03 -16.94 -1.14
CA THR A 229 -2.87 -17.07 -2.04
C THR A 229 -2.54 -15.79 -2.78
N TYR A 230 -3.49 -15.12 -3.44
CA TYR A 230 -3.18 -13.92 -4.25
C TYR A 230 -4.02 -12.72 -3.83
N GLY A 231 -3.40 -11.60 -3.49
CA GLY A 231 -4.11 -10.34 -3.32
C GLY A 231 -4.63 -9.86 -4.67
N PHE A 232 -3.70 -9.67 -5.60
CA PHE A 232 -3.95 -9.46 -7.02
C PHE A 232 -3.31 -10.57 -7.85
N LEU A 233 -4.06 -11.06 -8.82
CA LEU A 233 -3.55 -11.98 -9.84
C LEU A 233 -3.93 -11.47 -11.23
N ASP A 234 -2.93 -11.26 -12.08
CA ASP A 234 -3.13 -11.09 -13.52
C ASP A 234 -2.55 -12.30 -14.27
N GLY A 235 -3.44 -13.22 -14.64
CA GLY A 235 -3.10 -14.45 -15.35
C GLY A 235 -3.11 -15.73 -14.53
N ASN A 236 -3.10 -16.86 -15.24
CA ASN A 236 -3.01 -18.24 -14.71
C ASN A 236 -3.05 -19.23 -15.88
N GLY A 237 -1.92 -19.82 -16.27
CA GLY A 237 -1.87 -21.04 -17.09
C GLY A 237 -2.66 -21.02 -18.43
N GLY A 238 -2.77 -19.85 -19.08
CA GLY A 238 -3.52 -19.67 -20.34
C GLY A 238 -4.33 -18.36 -20.43
N LEU A 239 -4.58 -17.72 -19.29
CA LEU A 239 -5.29 -16.45 -19.15
C LEU A 239 -4.35 -15.36 -18.63
N GLY A 240 -4.76 -14.09 -18.69
CA GLY A 240 -4.01 -12.97 -18.09
C GLY A 240 -3.61 -11.87 -19.06
N TYR A 241 -4.27 -11.74 -20.19
CA TYR A 241 -3.90 -10.69 -21.15
C TYR A 241 -4.42 -9.34 -20.66
N SER A 242 -3.49 -8.42 -20.37
CA SER A 242 -3.80 -7.05 -20.01
C SER A 242 -2.84 -6.06 -20.64
N ASN A 243 -3.33 -4.84 -20.85
CA ASN A 243 -2.54 -3.75 -21.40
C ASN A 243 -2.84 -2.48 -20.62
N ASN A 244 -1.79 -1.81 -20.15
CA ASN A 244 -1.92 -0.52 -19.46
C ASN A 244 -2.80 -0.62 -18.19
N THR A 245 -2.67 -1.74 -17.47
CA THR A 245 -3.30 -1.91 -16.15
C THR A 245 -2.54 -1.06 -15.11
N LEU A 246 -3.28 -0.31 -14.29
CA LEU A 246 -2.72 0.47 -13.19
C LEU A 246 -3.18 -0.11 -11.85
N ILE A 247 -2.23 -0.53 -11.01
CA ILE A 247 -2.45 -0.93 -9.62
C ILE A 247 -1.77 0.12 -8.75
N GLU A 248 -2.53 1.07 -8.22
CA GLU A 248 -1.97 2.25 -7.53
C GLU A 248 -2.51 2.45 -6.11
N ARG A 249 -1.67 2.77 -5.13
CA ARG A 249 -2.13 3.17 -3.77
C ARG A 249 -3.01 2.14 -3.07
N ASN A 250 -2.88 0.86 -3.40
CA ASN A 250 -3.61 -0.20 -2.70
C ASN A 250 -2.83 -0.63 -1.45
N GLU A 251 -3.57 -0.97 -0.40
CA GLU A 251 -3.06 -1.62 0.81
C GLU A 251 -3.36 -3.13 0.72
N ILE A 252 -2.34 -3.97 0.82
CA ILE A 252 -2.47 -5.43 0.65
C ILE A 252 -1.86 -6.13 1.84
N PHE A 253 -2.70 -6.86 2.60
CA PHE A 253 -2.28 -7.43 3.88
C PHE A 253 -3.12 -8.61 4.35
N GLN A 254 -2.69 -9.27 5.42
CA GLN A 254 -3.53 -10.23 6.13
C GLN A 254 -3.70 -9.81 7.60
N THR A 255 -4.91 -9.92 8.11
CA THR A 255 -5.20 -9.80 9.55
C THR A 255 -5.13 -11.16 10.25
N VAL A 256 -5.25 -12.24 9.48
CA VAL A 256 -5.21 -13.63 9.97
C VAL A 256 -4.29 -14.45 9.08
N ALA A 257 -3.54 -15.38 9.68
CA ALA A 257 -2.68 -16.29 8.93
C ALA A 257 -3.50 -17.30 8.12
N GLY A 258 -3.10 -17.54 6.87
CA GLY A 258 -3.59 -18.63 6.03
C GLY A 258 -2.58 -19.78 5.90
N VAL A 259 -2.83 -20.67 4.94
CA VAL A 259 -2.03 -21.87 4.65
C VAL A 259 -1.56 -21.82 3.19
N GLY A 260 -0.33 -22.25 2.93
CA GLY A 260 0.27 -22.28 1.60
C GLY A 260 0.94 -20.96 1.22
N ASN A 261 1.39 -20.89 -0.04
CA ASN A 261 2.06 -19.68 -0.55
C ASN A 261 1.12 -18.47 -0.53
N VAL A 262 1.69 -17.28 -0.36
CA VAL A 262 0.97 -16.01 -0.41
C VAL A 262 1.74 -14.97 -1.21
N PHE A 263 1.03 -14.23 -2.04
CA PHE A 263 1.54 -13.21 -2.94
C PHE A 263 0.67 -11.96 -2.80
N GLY A 264 1.27 -10.80 -2.56
CA GLY A 264 0.54 -9.54 -2.57
C GLY A 264 0.00 -9.24 -3.97
N ILE A 265 0.90 -9.17 -4.95
CA ILE A 265 0.58 -9.02 -6.37
C ILE A 265 1.38 -10.06 -7.15
N GLN A 266 0.71 -10.83 -8.01
CA GLN A 266 1.37 -11.72 -8.95
C GLN A 266 0.88 -11.48 -10.39
N THR A 267 1.81 -11.45 -11.34
CA THR A 267 1.51 -11.69 -12.77
C THR A 267 1.82 -13.14 -13.10
N ASN A 268 1.17 -13.72 -14.10
CA ASN A 268 1.47 -15.08 -14.56
C ASN A 268 1.05 -15.27 -16.02
N TYR A 269 1.66 -14.51 -16.95
CA TYR A 269 1.52 -14.76 -18.39
C TYR A 269 2.47 -13.95 -19.29
N VAL A 270 3.46 -14.63 -19.87
CA VAL A 270 4.69 -14.00 -20.35
C VAL A 270 4.50 -13.03 -21.52
N SER A 271 3.55 -13.33 -22.41
CA SER A 271 3.31 -12.59 -23.65
C SER A 271 2.05 -11.72 -23.63
N GLY A 272 1.29 -11.78 -22.53
CA GLY A 272 -0.06 -11.21 -22.48
C GLY A 272 -0.17 -9.93 -21.67
N ILE A 273 0.78 -9.69 -20.76
CA ILE A 273 0.73 -8.57 -19.81
C ILE A 273 1.74 -7.51 -20.23
N THR A 274 1.22 -6.37 -20.69
CA THR A 274 2.02 -5.29 -21.28
C THR A 274 1.70 -3.95 -20.62
N ASN A 275 2.71 -3.10 -20.50
CA ASN A 275 2.59 -1.73 -20.00
C ASN A 275 1.92 -1.63 -18.62
N MET A 276 2.05 -2.66 -17.79
CA MET A 276 1.49 -2.64 -16.44
C MET A 276 2.24 -1.63 -15.58
N THR A 277 1.53 -0.87 -14.76
CA THR A 277 2.13 0.00 -13.75
C THR A 277 1.64 -0.42 -12.37
N ILE A 278 2.58 -0.76 -11.49
CA ILE A 278 2.34 -1.06 -10.08
C ILE A 278 2.98 0.07 -9.28
N SER A 279 2.19 1.02 -8.79
CA SER A 279 2.70 2.25 -8.18
C SER A 279 2.18 2.52 -6.78
N ARG A 280 3.05 2.99 -5.87
CA ARG A 280 2.63 3.50 -4.55
C ARG A 280 1.77 2.53 -3.73
N ASN A 281 1.88 1.21 -3.93
CA ASN A 281 1.14 0.25 -3.12
C ASN A 281 1.89 0.00 -1.81
N TYR A 282 1.13 -0.27 -0.74
CA TYR A 282 1.67 -0.70 0.54
C TYR A 282 1.33 -2.17 0.78
N ILE A 283 2.35 -3.03 0.79
CA ILE A 283 2.19 -4.48 0.96
C ILE A 283 2.86 -4.88 2.26
N HIS A 284 2.08 -5.38 3.21
CA HIS A 284 2.58 -5.73 4.54
C HIS A 284 1.84 -6.93 5.13
N ASP A 285 2.37 -7.47 6.24
CA ASP A 285 1.65 -8.48 7.03
C ASP A 285 1.14 -9.70 6.23
N LEU A 286 1.93 -10.20 5.28
CA LEU A 286 1.64 -11.47 4.59
C LEU A 286 1.98 -12.65 5.53
N LYS A 287 0.98 -13.08 6.28
CA LYS A 287 1.05 -13.91 7.50
C LYS A 287 0.91 -15.42 7.29
N ASN A 288 0.76 -15.94 6.06
CA ASN A 288 0.74 -17.39 5.87
C ASN A 288 2.00 -18.03 6.49
N ASN A 289 1.80 -18.91 7.46
CA ASN A 289 2.88 -19.44 8.31
C ASN A 289 3.03 -20.96 8.24
N THR A 290 2.17 -21.62 7.47
CA THR A 290 2.12 -23.07 7.35
C THR A 290 2.14 -23.44 5.86
N PRO A 291 3.09 -24.28 5.40
CA PRO A 291 3.04 -24.84 4.05
C PRO A 291 1.71 -25.54 3.75
N ALA A 292 1.33 -25.61 2.48
CA ALA A 292 0.17 -26.40 2.08
C ALA A 292 0.39 -27.91 2.40
N PRO A 293 -0.68 -28.69 2.69
CA PRO A 293 -0.54 -30.13 2.91
C PRO A 293 0.25 -30.81 1.78
N GLY A 294 1.32 -31.54 2.14
CA GLY A 294 2.21 -32.19 1.19
C GLY A 294 3.33 -31.30 0.61
N SER A 295 3.36 -30.01 0.91
CA SER A 295 4.45 -29.09 0.56
C SER A 295 5.44 -28.93 1.70
N THR A 296 6.74 -28.88 1.37
CA THR A 296 7.79 -28.45 2.29
C THR A 296 8.22 -27.00 2.08
N SER A 297 7.69 -26.33 1.04
CA SER A 297 7.99 -24.94 0.72
C SER A 297 6.82 -24.01 1.08
N LEU A 298 7.19 -22.81 1.51
CA LEU A 298 6.30 -21.70 1.80
C LEU A 298 6.91 -20.42 1.23
N GLY A 299 6.38 -20.00 0.10
CA GLY A 299 6.66 -18.72 -0.55
C GLY A 299 5.77 -17.63 0.02
N VAL A 300 6.39 -16.55 0.48
CA VAL A 300 5.70 -15.33 0.90
C VAL A 300 6.32 -14.20 0.09
N VAL A 301 5.53 -13.57 -0.77
CA VAL A 301 6.07 -12.63 -1.78
C VAL A 301 5.24 -11.34 -1.80
N GLY A 302 5.91 -10.18 -1.78
CA GLY A 302 5.25 -8.88 -1.91
C GLY A 302 4.71 -8.70 -3.33
N ILE A 303 5.61 -8.55 -4.30
CA ILE A 303 5.31 -8.48 -5.73
C ILE A 303 6.09 -9.56 -6.47
N ASP A 304 5.39 -10.38 -7.25
CA ASP A 304 5.97 -11.43 -8.07
C ASP A 304 5.61 -11.22 -9.55
N LEU A 305 6.60 -10.81 -10.34
CA LEU A 305 6.47 -10.74 -11.79
C LEU A 305 6.84 -12.08 -12.40
N PHE A 306 6.03 -13.10 -12.13
CA PHE A 306 6.14 -14.37 -12.83
C PHE A 306 5.61 -14.13 -14.25
N ASP A 307 6.49 -14.12 -15.23
CA ASP A 307 6.10 -13.96 -16.63
C ASP A 307 5.25 -12.70 -16.95
N VAL A 308 5.90 -11.55 -17.13
CA VAL A 308 5.34 -10.29 -17.67
C VAL A 308 6.09 -9.86 -18.95
N THR A 309 5.43 -9.25 -19.94
CA THR A 309 6.12 -8.70 -21.12
C THR A 309 6.77 -7.37 -20.79
N SER A 310 6.01 -6.44 -20.19
CA SER A 310 6.53 -5.16 -19.71
C SER A 310 5.75 -4.62 -18.51
N ALA A 311 6.49 -4.13 -17.52
CA ALA A 311 5.93 -3.54 -16.31
C ALA A 311 6.84 -2.44 -15.74
N THR A 312 6.23 -1.48 -15.03
CA THR A 312 6.91 -0.49 -14.21
C THR A 312 6.44 -0.60 -12.76
N LEU A 313 7.35 -0.91 -11.85
CA LEU A 313 7.14 -0.94 -10.41
C LEU A 313 7.76 0.33 -9.83
N VAL A 314 6.95 1.22 -9.27
CA VAL A 314 7.43 2.54 -8.83
C VAL A 314 6.87 2.98 -7.48
N ASN A 315 7.72 3.51 -6.59
CA ASN A 315 7.31 4.03 -5.29
C ASN A 315 6.52 3.04 -4.42
N ASN A 316 6.62 1.72 -4.62
CA ASN A 316 5.92 0.79 -3.73
C ASN A 316 6.66 0.67 -2.39
N MET A 317 5.92 0.54 -1.31
CA MET A 317 6.42 0.23 0.03
C MET A 317 6.05 -1.21 0.39
N ILE A 318 7.05 -2.04 0.67
CA ILE A 318 6.86 -3.47 0.96
C ILE A 318 7.54 -3.80 2.28
N LEU A 319 6.76 -4.28 3.26
CA LEU A 319 7.21 -4.68 4.59
C LEU A 319 6.87 -6.15 4.85
N LEU A 320 7.87 -7.01 4.96
CA LEU A 320 7.64 -8.44 5.19
C LEU A 320 8.38 -8.96 6.43
N ASP A 321 7.61 -9.58 7.33
CA ASP A 321 8.12 -10.30 8.49
C ASP A 321 7.40 -11.64 8.59
N ASN A 322 8.08 -12.72 8.16
CA ASN A 322 7.50 -14.06 8.21
C ASN A 322 8.58 -15.09 8.57
N ALA A 323 8.55 -15.58 9.80
CA ALA A 323 9.54 -16.54 10.30
C ALA A 323 9.49 -17.90 9.59
N ALA A 324 8.29 -18.34 9.20
CA ALA A 324 8.05 -19.67 8.64
C ALA A 324 8.36 -19.76 7.14
N ALA A 325 8.31 -18.64 6.41
CA ALA A 325 8.58 -18.59 4.97
C ALA A 325 9.94 -19.21 4.63
N THR A 326 9.92 -20.25 3.79
CA THR A 326 11.13 -20.90 3.26
C THR A 326 11.81 -20.04 2.21
N SER A 327 11.01 -19.20 1.53
CA SER A 327 11.45 -18.17 0.61
C SER A 327 10.59 -16.92 0.81
N LEU A 328 11.18 -15.88 1.42
CA LEU A 328 10.53 -14.59 1.65
C LEU A 328 11.09 -13.57 0.65
N ARG A 329 10.24 -13.00 -0.22
CA ARG A 329 10.66 -12.14 -1.33
C ARG A 329 9.92 -10.81 -1.27
N GLY A 330 10.64 -9.69 -1.30
CA GLY A 330 10.02 -8.38 -1.42
C GLY A 330 9.47 -8.16 -2.83
N ILE A 331 10.38 -8.00 -3.79
CA ILE A 331 10.07 -7.96 -5.23
C ILE A 331 10.82 -9.12 -5.89
N ALA A 332 10.09 -9.94 -6.64
CA ALA A 332 10.66 -10.97 -7.51
C ALA A 332 10.36 -10.65 -8.97
N GLN A 333 11.40 -10.68 -9.80
CA GLN A 333 11.31 -10.59 -11.25
C GLN A 333 11.68 -11.96 -11.82
N GLU A 334 10.64 -12.67 -12.28
CA GLU A 334 10.71 -14.05 -12.72
C GLU A 334 10.11 -14.17 -14.13
N SER A 335 10.44 -13.22 -15.01
CA SER A 335 9.92 -13.15 -16.39
C SER A 335 11.04 -13.25 -17.41
N ASP A 336 10.75 -13.84 -18.57
CA ASP A 336 11.60 -13.71 -19.77
C ASP A 336 11.39 -12.39 -20.55
N GLY A 337 10.46 -11.55 -20.07
CA GLY A 337 9.96 -10.33 -20.71
C GLY A 337 11.01 -9.36 -21.23
N THR A 338 10.58 -8.44 -22.09
CA THR A 338 11.54 -7.59 -22.82
C THR A 338 12.00 -6.39 -22.02
N THR A 339 11.21 -5.84 -21.08
CA THR A 339 11.62 -4.68 -20.26
C THR A 339 10.79 -4.57 -18.96
N VAL A 340 11.44 -4.70 -17.80
CA VAL A 340 10.86 -4.34 -16.50
C VAL A 340 11.63 -3.18 -15.86
N ASN A 341 10.91 -2.12 -15.51
CA ASN A 341 11.45 -0.96 -14.82
C ASN A 341 11.10 -1.04 -13.32
N ILE A 342 12.10 -0.95 -12.45
CA ILE A 342 11.92 -1.01 -10.99
C ILE A 342 12.58 0.23 -10.40
N TYR A 343 11.76 1.23 -10.06
CA TYR A 343 12.22 2.56 -9.69
C TYR A 343 11.71 2.98 -8.31
N ASN A 344 12.59 3.54 -7.49
CA ASN A 344 12.16 4.22 -6.27
C ASN A 344 11.28 3.37 -5.34
N ASN A 345 11.40 2.05 -5.33
CA ASN A 345 10.64 1.21 -4.39
C ASN A 345 11.39 1.13 -3.05
N THR A 346 10.68 0.99 -1.94
CA THR A 346 11.25 0.72 -0.61
C THR A 346 10.80 -0.65 -0.14
N VAL A 347 11.74 -1.56 0.04
CA VAL A 347 11.50 -2.92 0.53
C VAL A 347 12.25 -3.12 1.85
N LEU A 348 11.52 -3.51 2.89
CA LEU A 348 12.06 -3.91 4.17
C LEU A 348 11.63 -5.35 4.50
N ILE A 349 12.60 -6.23 4.69
CA ILE A 349 12.39 -7.57 5.25
C ILE A 349 12.96 -7.63 6.67
N THR A 350 12.19 -8.11 7.64
CA THR A 350 12.58 -8.26 9.06
C THR A 350 12.31 -9.66 9.60
N GLY A 351 12.49 -9.82 10.91
CA GLY A 351 12.19 -11.04 11.64
C GLY A 351 13.35 -12.03 11.73
N THR A 352 13.03 -13.26 12.09
CA THR A 352 14.00 -14.37 12.19
C THR A 352 13.50 -15.56 11.40
N ALA A 353 14.27 -15.99 10.41
CA ALA A 353 14.03 -17.19 9.64
C ALA A 353 14.31 -18.45 10.49
N ALA A 354 13.39 -19.42 10.41
CA ALA A 354 13.64 -20.76 10.92
C ALA A 354 14.55 -21.56 9.96
N ASN A 355 15.39 -22.44 10.50
CA ASN A 355 16.18 -23.41 9.72
C ASN A 355 17.03 -22.76 8.59
N ALA A 356 17.11 -23.40 7.43
CA ALA A 356 17.88 -22.94 6.27
C ALA A 356 17.08 -22.02 5.32
N ASN A 357 16.05 -21.34 5.82
CA ASN A 357 15.14 -20.52 5.01
C ASN A 357 15.81 -19.22 4.54
N GLY A 358 15.63 -18.87 3.25
CA GLY A 358 16.22 -17.68 2.65
C GLY A 358 15.25 -16.49 2.53
N SER A 359 15.80 -15.29 2.35
CA SER A 359 15.00 -14.12 1.94
C SER A 359 15.75 -13.17 1.03
N PHE A 360 14.98 -12.38 0.27
CA PHE A 360 15.48 -11.56 -0.82
C PHE A 360 14.65 -10.27 -0.88
N ALA A 361 15.24 -9.12 -0.56
CA ALA A 361 14.51 -7.85 -0.76
C ALA A 361 14.21 -7.63 -2.25
N PHE A 362 15.19 -7.94 -3.12
CA PHE A 362 14.99 -8.13 -4.54
C PHE A 362 15.54 -9.49 -5.04
N LEU A 363 14.74 -10.21 -5.83
CA LEU A 363 15.15 -11.42 -6.54
C LEU A 363 14.96 -11.22 -8.04
N LYS A 364 15.97 -11.60 -8.82
CA LYS A 364 15.86 -11.79 -10.26
C LYS A 364 16.40 -13.17 -10.62
N ASN A 365 15.58 -14.03 -11.21
CA ASN A 365 15.93 -15.45 -11.45
C ASN A 365 15.57 -15.97 -12.85
N TYR A 366 15.19 -15.10 -13.79
CA TYR A 366 14.79 -15.46 -15.17
C TYR A 366 15.67 -14.76 -16.23
N THR A 367 15.25 -14.67 -17.49
CA THR A 367 16.14 -14.30 -18.61
C THR A 367 15.86 -12.94 -19.26
N SER A 368 14.94 -12.12 -18.72
CA SER A 368 14.74 -10.76 -19.26
C SER A 368 16.04 -9.95 -19.25
N THR A 369 16.28 -9.21 -20.33
CA THR A 369 17.59 -8.62 -20.64
C THR A 369 17.69 -7.10 -20.46
N ASN A 370 16.57 -6.38 -20.48
CA ASN A 370 16.55 -4.91 -20.40
C ASN A 370 15.95 -4.38 -19.10
N ASP A 371 16.03 -5.16 -18.02
CA ASP A 371 15.50 -4.73 -16.74
C ASP A 371 16.36 -3.65 -16.12
N ILE A 372 15.71 -2.63 -15.55
CA ILE A 372 16.37 -1.45 -15.02
C ILE A 372 16.00 -1.26 -13.56
N LEU A 373 17.02 -1.22 -12.70
CA LEU A 373 16.89 -0.95 -11.27
C LEU A 373 17.55 0.39 -10.95
N ARG A 374 16.74 1.37 -10.52
CA ARG A 374 17.23 2.70 -10.10
C ARG A 374 16.55 3.18 -8.83
N ASN A 375 17.31 3.87 -7.99
CA ASN A 375 16.80 4.58 -6.83
C ASN A 375 15.99 3.70 -5.86
N ASN A 376 16.14 2.37 -5.84
CA ASN A 376 15.40 1.53 -4.90
C ASN A 376 16.10 1.43 -3.55
N ILE A 377 15.35 1.27 -2.47
CA ILE A 377 15.84 0.83 -1.16
C ILE A 377 15.50 -0.66 -1.01
N PHE A 378 16.52 -1.52 -1.02
CA PHE A 378 16.40 -2.96 -0.77
C PHE A 378 17.09 -3.30 0.55
N VAL A 379 16.29 -3.47 1.60
CA VAL A 379 16.76 -3.69 2.97
C VAL A 379 16.32 -5.06 3.44
N ASN A 380 17.28 -5.86 3.89
CA ASN A 380 17.03 -7.15 4.51
C ASN A 380 17.69 -7.25 5.88
N ARG A 381 16.89 -7.07 6.92
CA ARG A 381 17.27 -7.20 8.33
C ARG A 381 16.86 -8.55 8.93
N ARG A 382 16.29 -9.46 8.13
CA ARG A 382 15.92 -10.79 8.61
C ARG A 382 17.20 -11.50 9.03
N THR A 383 17.15 -12.15 10.19
CA THR A 383 18.23 -13.03 10.68
C THR A 383 17.89 -14.48 10.39
N SER A 384 18.87 -15.38 10.42
CA SER A 384 18.64 -16.82 10.25
C SER A 384 19.25 -17.61 11.41
N SER A 385 18.47 -18.52 12.00
CA SER A 385 18.97 -19.43 13.05
C SER A 385 19.70 -20.66 12.48
N GLY A 386 19.66 -20.88 11.17
CA GLY A 386 20.36 -21.97 10.47
C GLY A 386 21.36 -21.44 9.44
N THR A 387 21.36 -22.02 8.24
CA THR A 387 22.30 -21.68 7.15
C THR A 387 21.68 -20.82 6.05
N GLY A 388 20.38 -20.53 6.14
CA GLY A 388 19.64 -19.80 5.12
C GLY A 388 20.13 -18.37 5.00
N LYS A 389 20.49 -17.94 3.78
CA LYS A 389 21.06 -16.62 3.50
C LYS A 389 19.98 -15.56 3.30
N GLN A 390 20.27 -14.35 3.73
CA GLN A 390 19.34 -13.22 3.72
C GLN A 390 19.95 -12.11 2.87
N TYR A 391 19.37 -11.84 1.70
CA TYR A 391 19.96 -11.00 0.66
C TYR A 391 19.22 -9.66 0.51
N ALA A 392 19.97 -8.57 0.29
CA ALA A 392 19.37 -7.37 -0.27
C ALA A 392 19.00 -7.61 -1.74
N ILE A 393 19.92 -8.20 -2.51
CA ILE A 393 19.71 -8.57 -3.90
C ILE A 393 20.27 -9.95 -4.22
N LEU A 394 19.49 -10.79 -4.91
CA LEU A 394 19.98 -12.01 -5.54
C LEU A 394 19.68 -11.98 -7.04
N LEU A 395 20.72 -12.15 -7.85
CA LEU A 395 20.66 -12.29 -9.30
C LEU A 395 21.09 -13.70 -9.70
N THR A 396 20.14 -14.58 -9.98
CA THR A 396 20.44 -15.92 -10.47
C THR A 396 19.92 -16.11 -11.88
N SER A 397 20.52 -17.02 -12.65
CA SER A 397 20.08 -17.33 -14.00
C SER A 397 19.75 -18.81 -14.10
N PRO A 398 18.66 -19.20 -14.78
CA PRO A 398 18.34 -20.59 -15.04
C PRO A 398 19.17 -21.15 -16.22
N THR A 399 20.04 -20.34 -16.81
CA THR A 399 20.94 -20.70 -17.92
C THR A 399 22.40 -20.72 -17.46
N THR A 400 23.34 -21.03 -18.36
CA THR A 400 24.78 -21.00 -18.07
C THR A 400 25.37 -19.57 -18.08
N SER A 401 24.63 -18.60 -18.62
CA SER A 401 25.03 -17.19 -18.64
C SER A 401 24.50 -16.46 -17.42
N ASN A 402 25.26 -15.49 -16.91
CA ASN A 402 24.75 -14.59 -15.89
C ASN A 402 23.60 -13.74 -16.42
N ILE A 403 22.63 -13.46 -15.55
CA ILE A 403 21.48 -12.64 -15.88
C ILE A 403 21.87 -11.18 -16.13
N ALA A 404 21.31 -10.59 -17.19
CA ALA A 404 21.48 -9.19 -17.51
C ALA A 404 20.51 -8.32 -16.70
N VAL A 405 21.03 -7.25 -16.12
CA VAL A 405 20.25 -6.21 -15.43
C VAL A 405 21.06 -4.93 -15.46
N SER A 406 20.38 -3.78 -15.52
CA SER A 406 21.01 -2.47 -15.39
C SER A 406 20.71 -1.88 -14.01
N SER A 407 21.58 -2.18 -13.04
CA SER A 407 21.44 -1.73 -11.65
C SER A 407 22.38 -0.56 -11.33
N ASN A 408 21.83 0.58 -10.86
CA ASN A 408 22.62 1.68 -10.31
C ASN A 408 21.79 2.60 -9.38
N TYR A 409 22.44 3.43 -8.56
CA TYR A 409 21.79 4.40 -7.65
C TYR A 409 20.81 3.74 -6.67
N ASN A 410 21.00 2.47 -6.32
CA ASN A 410 20.17 1.77 -5.34
C ASN A 410 20.81 1.85 -3.95
N LEU A 411 20.00 1.76 -2.89
CA LEU A 411 20.47 1.43 -1.56
C LEU A 411 20.32 -0.08 -1.36
N LEU A 412 21.44 -0.77 -1.25
CA LEU A 412 21.50 -2.20 -0.97
C LEU A 412 21.98 -2.39 0.46
N TYR A 413 21.18 -3.03 1.31
CA TYR A 413 21.57 -3.26 2.69
C TYR A 413 21.05 -4.60 3.20
N SER A 414 21.97 -5.45 3.67
CA SER A 414 21.61 -6.67 4.39
C SER A 414 22.52 -6.81 5.60
N ALA A 415 21.92 -6.78 6.80
CA ALA A 415 22.64 -6.91 8.05
C ALA A 415 21.74 -7.50 9.13
N GLY A 416 22.31 -8.35 9.97
CA GLY A 416 21.59 -9.00 11.07
C GLY A 416 22.45 -10.03 11.79
N ASN A 417 22.94 -11.03 11.06
CA ASN A 417 23.93 -12.01 11.52
C ASN A 417 24.83 -12.51 10.36
N ALA A 418 25.66 -13.53 10.61
CA ALA A 418 26.61 -14.06 9.64
C ALA A 418 25.98 -14.65 8.34
N ASN A 419 24.66 -14.79 8.28
CA ASN A 419 23.94 -15.23 7.09
C ASN A 419 23.36 -14.08 6.25
N ASN A 420 23.48 -12.84 6.71
CA ASN A 420 23.16 -11.67 5.89
C ASN A 420 24.26 -11.45 4.87
N VAL A 421 23.86 -11.41 3.60
CA VAL A 421 24.74 -11.19 2.45
C VAL A 421 24.19 -9.99 1.69
N LEU A 422 25.05 -9.05 1.31
CA LEU A 422 24.58 -7.87 0.58
C LEU A 422 23.97 -8.28 -0.76
N ALA A 423 24.77 -8.95 -1.59
CA ALA A 423 24.41 -9.28 -2.95
C ALA A 423 24.94 -10.66 -3.32
N SER A 424 24.27 -11.34 -4.24
CA SER A 424 24.77 -12.59 -4.84
C SER A 424 24.45 -12.66 -6.31
N ARG A 425 25.36 -13.25 -7.07
CA ARG A 425 25.18 -13.50 -8.51
C ARG A 425 25.50 -14.95 -8.83
N GLY A 426 24.66 -15.58 -9.63
CA GLY A 426 24.87 -16.97 -10.03
C GLY A 426 24.18 -17.36 -11.31
N ASN A 427 24.49 -18.56 -11.74
CA ASN A 427 23.88 -19.25 -12.87
C ASN A 427 23.90 -20.76 -12.58
N THR A 428 23.58 -21.61 -13.55
CA THR A 428 23.55 -23.07 -13.34
C THR A 428 24.90 -23.69 -12.95
N SER A 429 26.01 -22.95 -13.10
CA SER A 429 27.37 -23.36 -12.70
C SER A 429 27.70 -23.05 -11.24
N GLY A 430 26.85 -22.30 -10.53
CA GLY A 430 27.05 -21.88 -9.15
C GLY A 430 26.73 -20.41 -8.90
N SER A 431 26.70 -20.03 -7.62
CA SER A 431 26.53 -18.65 -7.16
C SER A 431 27.75 -18.16 -6.39
N THR A 432 27.97 -16.85 -6.39
CA THR A 432 28.98 -16.18 -5.59
C THR A 432 28.32 -15.10 -4.74
N ASP A 433 28.57 -15.19 -3.43
CA ASP A 433 28.07 -14.25 -2.44
C ASP A 433 29.08 -13.11 -2.22
N TYR A 434 28.57 -11.87 -2.16
CA TYR A 434 29.35 -10.66 -1.95
C TYR A 434 28.87 -10.00 -0.66
N ALA A 435 29.74 -9.97 0.35
CA ALA A 435 29.42 -9.42 1.66
C ALA A 435 29.32 -7.89 1.69
N THR A 436 29.99 -7.19 0.76
CA THR A 436 30.06 -5.72 0.74
C THR A 436 29.80 -5.16 -0.66
N LEU A 437 29.41 -3.88 -0.71
CA LEU A 437 29.08 -3.21 -1.96
C LEU A 437 30.31 -3.04 -2.85
N ALA A 438 31.46 -2.74 -2.25
CA ALA A 438 32.73 -2.66 -2.97
C ALA A 438 33.11 -4.00 -3.66
N ALA A 439 32.87 -5.15 -3.00
CA ALA A 439 33.11 -6.45 -3.60
C ALA A 439 32.14 -6.70 -4.77
N TRP A 440 30.87 -6.36 -4.60
CA TRP A 440 29.86 -6.45 -5.65
C TRP A 440 30.21 -5.58 -6.88
N GLN A 441 30.55 -4.32 -6.66
CA GLN A 441 30.94 -3.37 -7.71
C GLN A 441 32.17 -3.84 -8.47
N THR A 442 33.20 -4.31 -7.75
CA THR A 442 34.44 -4.81 -8.36
C THR A 442 34.18 -6.03 -9.24
N ALA A 443 33.34 -6.97 -8.79
CA ALA A 443 33.08 -8.20 -9.50
C ALA A 443 32.13 -8.04 -10.69
N THR A 444 31.18 -7.10 -10.61
CA THR A 444 30.11 -6.99 -11.61
C THR A 444 30.20 -5.76 -12.51
N GLY A 445 30.93 -4.71 -12.09
CA GLY A 445 30.92 -3.41 -12.75
C GLY A 445 29.58 -2.65 -12.64
N GLN A 446 28.63 -3.15 -11.87
CA GLN A 446 27.31 -2.54 -11.66
C GLN A 446 27.29 -1.68 -10.40
N ASP A 447 26.19 -0.96 -10.19
CA ASP A 447 25.91 -0.28 -8.92
C ASP A 447 26.97 0.77 -8.54
N ALA A 448 27.61 1.41 -9.51
CA ALA A 448 28.71 2.36 -9.32
C ALA A 448 28.38 3.55 -8.39
N ASN A 449 27.12 4.00 -8.40
CA ASN A 449 26.61 5.09 -7.56
C ASN A 449 25.61 4.59 -6.50
N SER A 450 25.45 3.27 -6.37
CA SER A 450 24.66 2.69 -5.29
C SER A 450 25.36 2.86 -3.95
N ILE A 451 24.61 2.75 -2.87
CA ILE A 451 25.10 2.93 -1.50
C ILE A 451 24.68 1.75 -0.62
N SER A 452 25.38 1.56 0.50
CA SER A 452 25.04 0.54 1.50
C SER A 452 25.13 1.15 2.88
N VAL A 453 23.99 1.63 3.36
CA VAL A 453 23.81 2.25 4.68
C VAL A 453 22.47 1.79 5.25
N ASP A 454 22.35 1.76 6.57
CA ASP A 454 21.12 1.35 7.24
C ASP A 454 20.13 2.53 7.30
N PRO A 455 18.99 2.50 6.59
CA PRO A 455 18.05 3.63 6.59
C PRO A 455 17.21 3.65 7.88
N LEU A 456 17.01 4.83 8.45
CA LEU A 456 16.13 5.00 9.60
C LEU A 456 14.72 5.37 9.14
N PHE A 457 13.79 4.42 9.29
CA PHE A 457 12.36 4.62 8.98
C PHE A 457 11.62 5.25 10.15
N VAL A 458 10.47 5.88 9.89
CA VAL A 458 9.61 6.50 10.91
C VAL A 458 9.24 5.50 12.00
N SER A 459 8.86 4.27 11.62
CA SER A 459 8.61 3.18 12.56
C SER A 459 8.82 1.80 11.93
N ALA A 460 8.51 0.73 12.66
CA ALA A 460 8.56 -0.64 12.14
C ALA A 460 7.46 -0.94 11.09
N THR A 461 6.38 -0.15 11.06
CA THR A 461 5.24 -0.31 10.16
C THR A 461 5.06 0.87 9.20
N ASP A 462 5.97 1.84 9.26
CA ASP A 462 5.92 3.05 8.44
C ASP A 462 7.30 3.25 7.81
N LEU A 463 7.37 3.02 6.50
CA LEU A 463 8.61 3.02 5.72
C LEU A 463 8.97 4.40 5.14
N HIS A 464 8.30 5.48 5.55
CA HIS A 464 8.81 6.83 5.32
C HIS A 464 10.16 7.01 6.03
N LEU A 465 11.05 7.79 5.43
CA LEU A 465 12.39 8.06 5.93
C LEU A 465 12.35 9.17 6.98
N GLN A 466 13.01 8.96 8.11
CA GLN A 466 13.10 10.02 9.11
C GLN A 466 13.97 11.19 8.58
N PRO A 467 13.52 12.45 8.69
CA PRO A 467 14.29 13.63 8.27
C PRO A 467 15.37 14.02 9.28
N VAL A 468 16.22 13.06 9.67
CA VAL A 468 17.26 13.20 10.70
C VAL A 468 18.64 12.96 10.12
N ALA A 469 19.68 13.43 10.83
CA ALA A 469 21.07 13.33 10.38
C ALA A 469 21.52 11.89 10.06
N ALA A 470 20.94 10.86 10.67
CA ALA A 470 21.24 9.47 10.36
C ALA A 470 20.94 9.09 8.88
N ASN A 471 19.99 9.77 8.24
CA ASN A 471 19.64 9.59 6.84
C ASN A 471 20.34 10.59 5.89
N SER A 472 21.30 11.39 6.36
CA SER A 472 22.01 12.33 5.46
C SER A 472 22.83 11.63 4.36
N ALA A 473 23.14 10.35 4.56
CA ALA A 473 23.87 9.55 3.57
C ALA A 473 22.99 9.06 2.41
N ILE A 474 21.66 9.12 2.54
CA ILE A 474 20.70 8.66 1.52
C ILE A 474 19.93 9.83 0.89
N ASP A 475 19.89 10.98 1.57
CA ASP A 475 19.30 12.24 1.12
C ASP A 475 19.97 12.76 -0.17
N ASN A 476 19.16 13.08 -1.17
CA ASN A 476 19.54 13.61 -2.48
C ASN A 476 20.57 12.71 -3.23
N LYS A 477 20.52 11.39 -3.05
CA LYS A 477 21.46 10.42 -3.66
C LYS A 477 20.93 9.65 -4.87
N GLY A 478 19.68 9.86 -5.25
CA GLY A 478 19.10 9.25 -6.43
C GLY A 478 19.54 9.94 -7.73
N THR A 479 19.25 9.29 -8.85
CA THR A 479 19.34 9.90 -10.19
C THR A 479 17.96 10.40 -10.63
N PRO A 480 17.83 11.57 -11.27
CA PRO A 480 16.57 11.99 -11.86
C PRO A 480 16.02 10.97 -12.86
N LEU A 481 14.74 10.64 -12.73
CA LEU A 481 14.01 9.80 -13.67
C LEU A 481 12.84 10.62 -14.21
N PRO A 482 12.84 11.07 -15.48
CA PRO A 482 11.79 11.94 -16.02
C PRO A 482 10.37 11.37 -15.91
N SER A 483 10.23 10.04 -15.83
CA SER A 483 8.95 9.35 -15.65
C SER A 483 8.48 9.24 -14.20
N VAL A 484 9.29 9.66 -13.22
CA VAL A 484 9.01 9.57 -11.78
C VAL A 484 9.17 10.96 -11.15
N THR A 485 8.10 11.75 -11.22
CA THR A 485 8.12 13.17 -10.79
C THR A 485 7.62 13.39 -9.36
N VAL A 486 6.95 12.39 -8.79
CA VAL A 486 6.44 12.42 -7.41
C VAL A 486 6.78 11.12 -6.69
N ASP A 487 6.70 11.13 -5.36
CA ASP A 487 6.98 10.00 -4.48
C ASP A 487 5.71 9.17 -4.13
N TYR A 488 5.70 8.49 -2.97
CA TYR A 488 4.60 7.69 -2.44
C TYR A 488 3.39 8.53 -2.01
N ASP A 489 3.61 9.64 -1.31
CA ASP A 489 2.54 10.52 -0.84
C ASP A 489 2.07 11.50 -1.93
N GLY A 490 2.89 11.70 -2.96
CA GLY A 490 2.63 12.62 -4.06
C GLY A 490 3.46 13.90 -3.97
N ASP A 491 4.46 13.94 -3.09
CA ASP A 491 5.41 15.03 -2.98
C ASP A 491 6.33 15.06 -4.19
N VAL A 492 6.65 16.28 -4.65
CA VAL A 492 7.44 16.49 -5.86
C VAL A 492 8.89 16.12 -5.59
N ARG A 493 9.45 15.25 -6.42
CA ARG A 493 10.86 14.87 -6.33
C ARG A 493 11.77 15.99 -6.81
N ASN A 494 12.95 16.09 -6.20
CA ASN A 494 13.98 17.00 -6.67
C ASN A 494 14.39 16.66 -8.11
N ALA A 495 14.28 17.63 -9.01
CA ALA A 495 14.51 17.44 -10.45
C ALA A 495 15.97 17.09 -10.82
N THR A 496 16.92 17.31 -9.91
CA THR A 496 18.36 17.09 -10.15
C THR A 496 18.98 16.04 -9.24
N THR A 497 18.47 15.88 -8.03
CA THR A 497 19.00 14.99 -7.00
C THR A 497 17.87 14.39 -6.17
N PRO A 498 16.96 13.58 -6.75
CA PRO A 498 15.87 12.99 -5.98
C PRO A 498 16.39 12.05 -4.90
N ASP A 499 15.53 11.69 -3.95
CA ASP A 499 15.89 10.68 -2.96
C ASP A 499 15.84 9.26 -3.52
N ILE A 500 16.67 8.39 -2.92
CA ILE A 500 16.56 6.94 -3.12
C ILE A 500 15.38 6.45 -2.27
N GLY A 501 14.54 5.59 -2.85
CA GLY A 501 13.38 4.99 -2.19
C GLY A 501 12.07 5.64 -2.60
N ALA A 502 11.00 5.16 -1.97
CA ALA A 502 9.62 5.55 -2.27
C ALA A 502 9.21 6.91 -1.71
N ASP A 503 10.02 7.50 -0.84
CA ASP A 503 9.73 8.70 -0.07
C ASP A 503 10.76 9.80 -0.43
N GLU A 504 10.27 11.01 -0.72
CA GLU A 504 11.11 12.20 -0.89
C GLU A 504 11.11 12.98 0.43
N PHE A 505 12.28 13.23 0.98
CA PHE A 505 12.44 13.84 2.29
C PHE A 505 13.51 14.92 2.26
N THR A 506 13.69 15.60 3.38
CA THR A 506 14.77 16.57 3.52
C THR A 506 15.32 16.44 4.91
N VAL A 507 16.61 16.14 5.03
CA VAL A 507 17.24 16.08 6.35
C VAL A 507 17.22 17.47 6.97
N VAL A 508 16.52 17.60 8.10
CA VAL A 508 16.61 18.79 8.93
C VAL A 508 17.90 18.69 9.72
N ALA A 509 18.99 19.18 9.14
CA ALA A 509 20.20 19.44 9.90
C ALA A 509 19.88 20.59 10.87
N ASN A 510 19.44 20.27 12.09
CA ASN A 510 19.55 21.21 13.18
C ASN A 510 21.02 21.56 13.27
N ALA A 511 21.38 22.78 12.86
CA ALA A 511 22.71 23.33 13.05
C ALA A 511 22.93 23.54 14.56
N ILE A 512 23.09 22.46 15.31
CA ILE A 512 23.80 22.53 16.57
C ILE A 512 25.26 22.67 16.16
N ALA A 513 25.71 23.91 16.05
CA ALA A 513 27.13 24.20 16.10
C ALA A 513 27.66 23.71 17.46
N SER A 514 28.09 22.45 17.54
CA SER A 514 28.83 21.94 18.69
C SER A 514 29.97 21.06 18.25
N VAL A 515 31.10 21.71 17.96
CA VAL A 515 32.37 21.20 18.47
C VAL A 515 32.90 22.23 19.44
N ASN A 516 32.28 22.33 20.62
CA ASN A 516 32.95 22.94 21.76
C ASN A 516 33.71 21.83 22.49
N ALA A 517 35.03 21.76 22.31
CA ALA A 517 35.90 20.76 22.92
C ALA A 517 35.87 20.79 24.46
N GLU A 518 35.26 21.80 25.07
CA GLU A 518 35.26 22.06 26.50
C GLU A 518 33.91 21.75 27.18
N VAL A 519 32.78 21.84 26.48
CA VAL A 519 31.44 21.75 27.09
C VAL A 519 30.57 20.68 26.42
N ILE A 520 30.06 19.75 27.24
CA ILE A 520 29.27 18.59 26.81
C ILE A 520 27.78 18.93 26.70
N SER A 521 27.25 19.75 27.61
CA SER A 521 25.87 20.25 27.57
C SER A 521 25.68 21.47 28.48
N SER A 522 24.67 22.29 28.19
CA SER A 522 24.26 23.40 29.06
C SER A 522 22.73 23.53 29.10
N ALA A 523 22.16 23.88 30.26
CA ALA A 523 20.73 24.14 30.44
C ALA A 523 20.49 25.15 31.58
N LEU A 524 19.39 25.91 31.54
CA LEU A 524 18.98 26.82 32.62
C LEU A 524 17.74 26.28 33.34
N TRP A 525 17.78 26.27 34.67
CA TRP A 525 16.72 25.73 35.52
C TRP A 525 16.33 26.73 36.63
N PRO A 526 15.06 27.17 36.73
CA PRO A 526 13.97 27.02 35.75
C PRO A 526 14.13 27.95 34.53
N SER A 527 13.43 27.67 33.42
CA SER A 527 13.38 28.54 32.23
C SER A 527 12.46 29.76 32.40
N THR A 528 11.60 29.74 33.42
CA THR A 528 10.77 30.86 33.88
C THR A 528 11.26 31.30 35.25
N VAL A 529 11.85 32.49 35.34
CA VAL A 529 12.64 32.93 36.51
C VAL A 529 11.99 34.13 37.18
N ARG A 530 11.98 34.16 38.52
CA ARG A 530 11.58 35.34 39.30
C ARG A 530 12.78 36.13 39.81
N GLU A 531 13.67 35.52 40.58
CA GLU A 531 14.83 36.23 41.14
C GLU A 531 16.15 35.47 40.92
N GLU A 532 16.11 34.14 40.94
CA GLU A 532 17.29 33.29 40.80
C GLU A 532 17.03 32.11 39.86
N ALA A 533 18.07 31.69 39.16
CA ALA A 533 18.10 30.45 38.38
C ALA A 533 19.44 29.72 38.58
N ARG A 534 19.54 28.50 38.06
CA ARG A 534 20.78 27.72 38.02
C ARG A 534 21.13 27.36 36.59
N LEU A 535 22.37 27.67 36.21
CA LEU A 535 22.97 27.22 34.96
C LEU A 535 23.60 25.85 35.20
N ARG A 536 22.99 24.81 34.65
CA ARG A 536 23.59 23.48 34.57
C ARG A 536 24.60 23.47 33.43
N VAL A 537 25.88 23.26 33.73
CA VAL A 537 26.96 23.18 32.73
C VAL A 537 27.76 21.91 32.97
N VAL A 538 27.82 21.03 31.97
CA VAL A 538 28.67 19.83 32.00
C VAL A 538 29.96 20.12 31.24
N SER A 539 31.08 20.19 31.95
CA SER A 539 32.38 20.58 31.43
C SER A 539 33.37 19.41 31.42
N ARG A 540 34.30 19.37 30.46
CA ARG A 540 35.38 18.37 30.42
C ARG A 540 36.58 18.72 31.29
N GLN A 541 36.72 19.98 31.70
CA GLN A 541 37.86 20.47 32.48
C GLN A 541 37.49 21.69 33.33
N VAL A 542 38.41 22.14 34.18
CA VAL A 542 38.23 23.42 34.89
C VAL A 542 38.36 24.58 33.90
N MET A 543 37.42 25.52 33.90
CA MET A 543 37.46 26.69 33.01
C MET A 543 36.68 27.89 33.56
N SER A 544 36.99 29.06 33.00
CA SER A 544 36.22 30.28 33.18
C SER A 544 35.26 30.49 32.01
N ILE A 545 33.98 30.73 32.30
CA ILE A 545 32.95 31.01 31.29
C ILE A 545 32.50 32.47 31.44
N ARG A 546 32.66 33.25 30.37
CA ARG A 546 32.14 34.62 30.27
C ARG A 546 30.70 34.58 29.77
N TRP A 547 29.78 35.10 30.56
CA TRP A 547 28.36 35.13 30.24
C TRP A 547 27.92 36.53 29.85
N THR A 548 27.08 36.61 28.82
CA THR A 548 26.41 37.82 28.34
C THR A 548 24.92 37.55 28.28
N ILE A 549 24.12 38.37 28.96
CA ILE A 549 22.65 38.35 28.86
C ILE A 549 22.24 39.48 27.91
N THR A 550 21.42 39.17 26.91
CA THR A 550 20.80 40.13 26.00
C THR A 550 19.28 40.11 26.11
N ASP A 551 18.65 41.27 25.96
CA ASP A 551 17.20 41.40 25.86
C ASP A 551 16.68 40.91 24.48
N ALA A 552 15.36 40.90 24.30
CA ALA A 552 14.73 40.52 23.02
C ALA A 552 15.11 41.43 21.84
N ALA A 553 15.61 42.64 22.09
CA ALA A 553 16.11 43.57 21.08
C ALA A 553 17.62 43.39 20.80
N GLY A 554 18.26 42.39 21.42
CA GLY A 554 19.68 42.08 21.27
C GLY A 554 20.62 43.00 22.07
N ARG A 555 20.10 43.88 22.94
CA ARG A 555 20.94 44.77 23.77
C ARG A 555 21.49 43.98 24.94
N THR A 556 22.79 44.15 25.22
CA THR A 556 23.41 43.52 26.39
C THR A 556 22.92 44.18 27.68
N VAL A 557 22.29 43.41 28.54
CA VAL A 557 21.77 43.85 29.84
C VAL A 557 22.66 43.45 31.00
N ARG A 558 23.50 42.42 30.83
CA ARG A 558 24.46 42.01 31.86
C ARG A 558 25.62 41.21 31.30
N ASN A 559 26.82 41.44 31.83
CA ASN A 559 27.98 40.57 31.66
C ASN A 559 28.48 40.09 33.01
N PHE A 560 28.90 38.84 33.10
CA PHE A 560 29.52 38.28 34.30
C PHE A 560 30.38 37.06 33.95
N THR A 561 31.10 36.50 34.92
CA THR A 561 31.98 35.36 34.69
C THR A 561 31.85 34.36 35.84
N GLN A 562 31.86 33.07 35.52
CA GLN A 562 31.77 32.00 36.51
C GLN A 562 32.78 30.90 36.21
N GLN A 563 33.27 30.26 37.27
CA GLN A 563 34.15 29.10 37.16
C GLN A 563 33.31 27.83 37.04
N ALA A 564 33.66 26.96 36.11
CA ALA A 564 33.13 25.60 36.00
C ALA A 564 34.25 24.59 36.29
N GLN A 565 33.96 23.60 37.14
CA GLN A 565 34.83 22.46 37.40
C GLN A 565 34.65 21.40 36.30
N ALA A 566 35.57 20.44 36.20
CA ALA A 566 35.36 19.25 35.38
C ALA A 566 34.14 18.46 35.91
N GLY A 567 33.28 17.97 35.02
CA GLY A 567 32.02 17.31 35.35
C GLY A 567 30.82 18.26 35.35
N GLU A 568 29.78 17.89 36.09
CA GLU A 568 28.51 18.62 36.14
C GLU A 568 28.54 19.75 37.18
N ASN A 569 28.19 20.97 36.75
CA ASN A 569 28.16 22.16 37.57
C ASN A 569 26.75 22.75 37.62
N PHE A 570 26.36 23.28 38.77
CA PHE A 570 25.14 24.07 38.94
C PHE A 570 25.54 25.48 39.38
N LEU A 571 25.73 26.37 38.40
CA LEU A 571 26.21 27.73 38.64
C LEU A 571 25.03 28.65 38.98
N PRO A 572 25.06 29.36 40.13
CA PRO A 572 23.96 30.22 40.53
C PRO A 572 23.86 31.46 39.63
N LEU A 573 22.65 31.82 39.23
CA LEU A 573 22.38 32.98 38.37
C LEU A 573 21.36 33.90 39.04
N GLN A 574 21.85 35.04 39.54
CA GLN A 574 21.04 36.09 40.14
C GLN A 574 20.41 36.95 39.05
N LEU A 575 19.10 37.15 39.03
CA LEU A 575 18.35 37.86 37.97
C LEU A 575 17.38 38.93 38.49
N GLY A 576 17.35 39.18 39.81
CA GLY A 576 16.45 40.15 40.43
C GLY A 576 16.56 41.60 39.90
N SER A 577 17.69 41.97 39.30
CA SER A 577 17.89 43.30 38.70
C SER A 577 17.36 43.44 37.27
N LEU A 578 16.86 42.36 36.65
CA LEU A 578 16.31 42.39 35.28
C LEU A 578 14.80 42.67 35.30
N GLN A 579 14.33 43.47 34.35
CA GLN A 579 12.90 43.69 34.14
C GLN A 579 12.23 42.43 33.58
N ALA A 580 10.91 42.30 33.74
CA ALA A 580 10.13 41.23 33.14
C ALA A 580 10.29 41.23 31.60
N GLY A 581 10.52 40.06 31.00
CA GLY A 581 10.78 39.95 29.57
C GLY A 581 11.52 38.66 29.16
N ALA A 582 11.70 38.49 27.85
CA ALA A 582 12.46 37.38 27.29
C ALA A 582 13.92 37.77 27.07
N TYR A 583 14.84 36.87 27.44
CA TYR A 583 16.27 37.10 27.39
C TYR A 583 17.01 35.91 26.77
N ASN A 584 18.09 36.21 26.06
CA ASN A 584 19.10 35.21 25.68
C ASN A 584 20.28 35.33 26.64
N ILE A 585 20.88 34.21 27.01
CA ILE A 585 22.15 34.16 27.72
C ILE A 585 23.16 33.37 26.90
N THR A 586 24.27 34.03 26.56
CA THR A 586 25.37 33.46 25.80
C THR A 586 26.59 33.31 26.69
N GLY A 587 27.11 32.09 26.80
CA GLY A 587 28.36 31.78 27.50
C GLY A 587 29.49 31.56 26.51
N VAL A 588 30.67 32.14 26.75
CA VAL A 588 31.88 31.90 25.98
C VAL A 588 32.95 31.33 26.91
N SER A 589 33.35 30.09 26.63
CA SER A 589 34.43 29.39 27.35
C SER A 589 35.82 30.00 27.04
N SER A 590 36.82 29.62 27.82
CA SER A 590 38.21 30.09 27.66
C SER A 590 38.81 29.82 26.28
N LYS A 591 38.35 28.78 25.57
CA LYS A 591 38.79 28.48 24.20
C LYS A 591 37.80 28.92 23.12
N GLY A 592 36.88 29.82 23.44
CA GLY A 592 35.98 30.45 22.46
C GLY A 592 34.74 29.65 22.10
N GLY A 593 34.52 28.48 22.71
CA GLY A 593 33.31 27.71 22.52
C GLY A 593 32.09 28.39 23.15
N LYS A 594 30.98 28.44 22.41
CA LYS A 594 29.77 29.20 22.75
C LYS A 594 28.67 28.30 23.33
N LEU A 595 27.93 28.83 24.29
CA LEU A 595 26.72 28.26 24.90
C LEU A 595 25.60 29.27 24.68
N ASN A 596 24.41 28.84 24.26
CA ASN A 596 23.28 29.73 24.07
C ASN A 596 22.05 29.13 24.76
N LEU A 597 21.46 29.87 25.69
CA LEU A 597 20.25 29.50 26.41
C LEU A 597 19.24 30.65 26.37
N ARG A 598 17.97 30.35 26.63
CA ARG A 598 16.88 31.33 26.68
C ARG A 598 16.12 31.21 27.99
N PHE A 599 15.62 32.34 28.48
CA PHE A 599 14.74 32.36 29.65
C PHE A 599 13.74 33.51 29.61
N VAL A 600 12.66 33.35 30.35
CA VAL A 600 11.65 34.40 30.58
C VAL A 600 11.74 34.84 32.03
N LYS A 601 11.96 36.14 32.25
CA LYS A 601 11.86 36.79 33.55
C LYS A 601 10.41 37.23 33.76
N LEU A 602 9.79 36.75 34.83
CA LEU A 602 8.46 37.20 35.25
C LEU A 602 8.51 38.52 36.01
#